data_AF-A0A662VHQ4-F1
#
_entry.id   AF-A0A662VHQ4-F1
#
_cell.length_a   1.000
_cell.length_b   1.000
_cell.length_c   1.000
_cell.angle_alpha   90.00
_cell.angle_beta   90.00
_cell.angle_gamma   90.00
#
_symmetry.space_group_name_H-M   'P 1'
#
loop_
_entity.id
_entity.type
_entity.pdbx_description
1 polymer ?
#
loop_
_entity_poly.entity_id
_entity_poly.type
_entity_poly.pdbx_seq_one_letter_code
_entity_poly.pdbx_strand_id
1 'polypeptide(L)'
;MEENDDFKITFKNKDVEICVFLKKDVLKLLFVGGERNYGFGKITLESSGFRLEDQRLFGKFTLELDADDPVIEIDTAFAHLELRGIELKQKLLGEVEPVVGLEWSDKGAGQSISRAIICTTPGSKISGKYVLGEYGIIGHSV
;
A
#
# COMPACT_ATOMS: atom_id res chain seq x y z
N MET A 1 7.39 37.07 -15.47
CA MET A 1 8.54 36.51 -14.74
C MET A 1 8.01 35.27 -14.07
N GLU A 2 8.35 34.08 -14.56
CA GLU A 2 7.97 32.82 -13.91
C GLU A 2 8.79 32.71 -12.62
N GLU A 3 8.12 32.66 -11.47
CA GLU A 3 8.76 32.25 -10.22
C GLU A 3 9.23 30.79 -10.40
N ASN A 4 10.54 30.59 -10.28
CA ASN A 4 11.17 29.31 -10.54
C ASN A 4 10.95 28.39 -9.33
N ASP A 5 9.81 27.70 -9.35
CA ASP A 5 9.22 26.95 -8.24
C ASP A 5 9.86 25.55 -8.04
N ASP A 6 11.13 25.38 -8.44
CA ASP A 6 11.85 24.10 -8.48
C ASP A 6 12.42 23.69 -7.11
N PHE A 7 12.39 22.39 -6.80
CA PHE A 7 13.00 21.85 -5.58
C PHE A 7 14.51 21.69 -5.74
N LYS A 8 15.29 22.34 -4.88
CA LYS A 8 16.73 22.15 -4.80
C LYS A 8 17.06 20.89 -3.97
N ILE A 9 17.64 19.88 -4.61
CA ILE A 9 18.15 18.67 -3.94
C ILE A 9 19.67 18.77 -3.88
N THR A 10 20.22 18.57 -2.68
CA THR A 10 21.67 18.66 -2.44
C THR A 10 22.20 17.32 -1.96
N PHE A 11 23.11 16.73 -2.73
CA PHE A 11 23.83 15.51 -2.34
C PHE A 11 25.21 15.90 -1.81
N LYS A 12 25.53 15.47 -0.59
CA LYS A 12 26.83 15.70 0.04
C LYS A 12 27.57 14.39 0.23
N ASN A 13 28.77 14.29 -0.31
CA ASN A 13 29.70 13.19 -0.03
C ASN A 13 31.10 13.76 0.21
N LYS A 14 31.56 13.72 1.46
CA LYS A 14 32.81 14.33 1.92
C LYS A 14 32.87 15.81 1.49
N ASP A 15 33.84 16.17 0.64
CA ASP A 15 34.09 17.53 0.16
C ASP A 15 33.35 17.86 -1.15
N VAL A 16 32.55 16.93 -1.67
CA VAL A 16 31.79 17.11 -2.92
C VAL A 16 30.33 17.39 -2.59
N GLU A 17 29.87 18.56 -3.01
CA GLU A 17 28.46 18.96 -2.97
C GLU A 17 27.91 19.04 -4.40
N ILE A 18 26.89 18.24 -4.68
CA ILE A 18 26.17 18.26 -5.96
C ILE A 18 24.78 18.84 -5.71
N CYS A 19 24.49 19.95 -6.37
CA CYS A 19 23.16 20.55 -6.38
C CYS A 19 22.44 20.18 -7.69
N VAL A 20 21.23 19.63 -7.57
CA VAL A 20 20.32 19.43 -8.70
C VAL A 20 18.99 20.12 -8.42
N PHE A 21 18.34 20.63 -9.46
CA PHE A 21 17.02 21.23 -9.38
C PHE A 21 16.01 20.27 -10.00
N LEU A 22 15.02 19.86 -9.20
CA LEU A 22 13.93 19.02 -9.62
C LEU A 22 12.70 19.89 -9.87
N LYS A 23 12.17 19.86 -11.09
CA LYS A 23 10.92 20.56 -11.39
C LYS A 23 9.81 20.08 -10.47
N LYS A 24 9.09 20.99 -9.83
CA LYS A 24 7.97 20.68 -8.92
C LYS A 24 6.89 19.85 -9.60
N ASP A 25 6.69 20.03 -10.90
CA ASP A 25 5.76 19.23 -11.70
C ASP A 25 6.20 17.77 -11.90
N VAL A 26 7.49 17.45 -11.73
CA VAL A 26 7.96 16.06 -11.76
C VAL A 26 7.47 15.30 -10.53
N LEU A 27 7.37 15.96 -9.37
CA LEU A 27 6.78 15.34 -8.17
C LEU A 27 5.26 15.17 -8.27
N LYS A 28 4.60 15.90 -9.16
CA LYS A 28 3.18 15.65 -9.47
C LYS A 28 2.98 14.32 -10.17
N LEU A 29 4.04 13.67 -10.65
CA LEU A 29 3.93 12.42 -11.37
C LEU A 29 4.86 11.34 -10.82
N LEU A 30 4.27 10.48 -10.00
CA LEU A 30 4.96 9.30 -9.49
C LEU A 30 4.49 8.08 -10.28
N PHE A 31 5.45 7.28 -10.71
CA PHE A 31 5.19 5.96 -11.28
C PHE A 31 5.50 4.94 -10.20
N VAL A 32 4.45 4.32 -9.65
CA VAL A 32 4.61 3.30 -8.61
C VAL A 32 4.34 1.93 -9.22
N GLY A 33 5.42 1.16 -9.35
CA GLY A 33 5.45 -0.16 -10.00
C GLY A 33 6.17 -0.11 -11.33
N GLY A 34 7.45 -0.51 -11.33
CA GLY A 34 8.31 -0.50 -12.52
C GLY A 34 8.51 -1.87 -13.17
N GLU A 35 8.44 -2.98 -12.41
CA GLU A 35 8.93 -4.27 -12.90
C GLU A 35 7.86 -5.33 -13.22
N ARG A 36 6.56 -5.02 -13.09
CA ARG A 36 5.52 -6.06 -13.26
C ARG A 36 4.36 -5.71 -14.19
N ASN A 37 4.29 -4.52 -14.80
CA ASN A 37 3.03 -4.01 -15.41
C ASN A 37 1.80 -4.08 -14.47
N TYR A 38 2.03 -4.40 -13.19
CA TYR A 38 1.12 -4.38 -12.07
C TYR A 38 1.69 -3.35 -11.10
N GLY A 39 0.87 -2.38 -10.79
CA GLY A 39 1.19 -1.21 -9.98
C GLY A 39 -0.01 -0.28 -9.99
N PHE A 40 0.06 0.80 -9.22
CA PHE A 40 -0.96 1.84 -9.24
C PHE A 40 -0.91 2.68 -10.53
N GLY A 41 0.05 2.38 -11.41
CA GLY A 41 0.25 3.07 -12.68
C GLY A 41 0.78 4.48 -12.44
N LYS A 42 0.23 5.41 -13.23
CA LYS A 42 0.54 6.83 -13.13
C LYS A 42 -0.27 7.42 -11.97
N ILE A 43 0.38 7.70 -10.85
CA ILE A 43 -0.25 8.39 -9.72
C ILE A 43 0.11 9.87 -9.76
N THR A 44 -0.87 10.71 -9.44
CA THR A 44 -0.69 12.15 -9.35
C THR A 44 -0.69 12.56 -7.88
N LEU A 45 0.34 13.29 -7.46
CA LEU A 45 0.36 13.87 -6.11
C LEU A 45 -0.53 15.11 -6.10
N GLU A 46 -1.70 15.00 -5.46
CA GLU A 46 -2.62 16.13 -5.29
C GLU A 46 -2.21 16.94 -4.06
N SER A 47 -1.64 18.12 -4.29
CA SER A 47 -1.07 18.98 -3.23
C SER A 47 -2.12 19.64 -2.32
N SER A 48 -3.40 19.58 -2.70
CA SER A 48 -4.49 20.21 -1.94
C SER A 48 -5.84 19.62 -2.35
N GLY A 49 -6.63 19.19 -1.37
CA GLY A 49 -8.03 18.82 -1.62
C GLY A 49 -8.35 17.33 -1.52
N PHE A 50 -7.38 16.46 -1.22
CA PHE A 50 -7.72 15.14 -0.69
C PHE A 50 -8.30 15.32 0.71
N ARG A 51 -9.61 15.52 0.75
CA ARG A 51 -10.42 15.38 1.93
C ARG A 51 -10.95 13.97 1.85
N LEU A 52 -10.53 13.11 2.77
CA LEU A 52 -11.29 11.92 3.11
C LEU A 52 -12.65 12.42 3.62
N GLU A 53 -13.58 12.72 2.70
CA GLU A 53 -14.97 12.96 3.08
C GLU A 53 -15.39 11.74 3.92
N ASP A 54 -15.68 12.00 5.18
CA ASP A 54 -16.09 11.03 6.19
C ASP A 54 -15.08 9.92 6.54
N GLN A 55 -13.79 10.04 6.19
CA GLN A 55 -12.78 9.02 6.48
C GLN A 55 -13.18 7.61 5.99
N ARG A 56 -13.68 7.49 4.76
CA ARG A 56 -14.11 6.21 4.18
C ARG A 56 -13.35 5.78 2.94
N LEU A 57 -12.85 4.54 2.95
CA LEU A 57 -12.36 3.84 1.78
C LEU A 57 -13.54 3.30 0.95
N PHE A 58 -13.52 3.53 -0.36
CA PHE A 58 -14.60 3.20 -1.30
C PHE A 58 -15.98 3.74 -0.88
N GLY A 59 -16.01 4.84 -0.11
CA GLY A 59 -17.25 5.40 0.44
C GLY A 59 -17.97 4.51 1.46
N LYS A 60 -17.38 3.38 1.85
CA LYS A 60 -18.02 2.34 2.69
C LYS A 60 -17.27 2.08 3.99
N PHE A 61 -15.97 1.84 3.93
CA PHE A 61 -15.20 1.32 5.05
C PHE A 61 -14.50 2.45 5.80
N THR A 62 -14.75 2.57 7.11
CA THR A 62 -14.06 3.57 7.94
C THR A 62 -12.55 3.32 7.92
N LEU A 63 -11.78 4.38 7.69
CA LEU A 63 -10.32 4.38 7.59
C LEU A 63 -9.74 5.35 8.62
N GLU A 64 -9.01 4.83 9.60
CA GLU A 64 -8.30 5.59 10.61
C GLU A 64 -6.83 5.72 10.20
N LEU A 65 -6.33 6.96 10.09
CA LEU A 65 -4.96 7.28 9.66
C LEU A 65 -4.07 7.85 10.78
N ASP A 66 -4.60 7.96 11.99
CA ASP A 66 -3.90 8.58 13.12
C ASP A 66 -2.95 7.60 13.85
N ALA A 67 -2.95 6.33 13.47
CA ALA A 67 -2.05 5.28 13.97
C ALA A 67 -0.81 5.13 13.08
N ASP A 68 0.21 4.42 13.58
CA ASP A 68 1.45 4.14 12.83
C ASP A 68 1.16 3.40 11.50
N ASP A 69 0.13 2.54 11.50
CA ASP A 69 -0.39 1.86 10.32
C ASP A 69 -1.87 2.23 10.06
N PRO A 70 -2.33 2.30 8.80
CA PRO A 70 -3.73 2.55 8.48
C PRO A 70 -4.64 1.42 9.01
N VAL A 71 -5.64 1.78 9.82
CA VAL A 71 -6.65 0.84 10.36
C VAL A 71 -7.94 0.98 9.59
N ILE A 72 -8.55 -0.13 9.21
CA ILE A 72 -9.78 -0.20 8.41
C ILE A 72 -10.82 -1.07 9.12
N GLU A 73 -12.03 -0.54 9.27
CA GLU A 73 -13.19 -1.32 9.73
C GLU A 73 -13.96 -1.89 8.53
N ILE A 74 -14.04 -3.22 8.44
CA ILE A 74 -14.62 -3.91 7.28
C ILE A 74 -15.61 -5.00 7.68
N ASP A 75 -16.66 -5.15 6.86
CA ASP A 75 -17.68 -6.21 6.93
C ASP A 75 -17.55 -7.26 5.81
N THR A 76 -16.66 -7.00 4.85
CA THR A 76 -16.46 -7.74 3.62
C THR A 76 -15.02 -7.49 3.18
N ALA A 77 -14.24 -8.55 2.98
CA ALA A 77 -12.86 -8.45 2.54
C ALA A 77 -12.83 -7.84 1.12
N PHE A 78 -12.22 -6.68 0.91
CA PHE A 78 -12.07 -6.11 -0.44
C PHE A 78 -10.74 -6.51 -1.11
N ALA A 79 -9.83 -7.09 -0.32
CA ALA A 79 -8.57 -7.68 -0.72
C ALA A 79 -8.38 -8.99 0.05
N HIS A 80 -7.25 -9.68 -0.17
CA HIS A 80 -6.88 -10.82 0.66
C HIS A 80 -6.75 -10.41 2.12
N LEU A 81 -7.34 -11.20 3.00
CA LEU A 81 -7.27 -11.00 4.44
C LEU A 81 -6.57 -12.19 5.11
N GLU A 82 -5.43 -11.93 5.74
CA GLU A 82 -4.63 -12.92 6.45
C GLU A 82 -5.39 -13.45 7.67
N LEU A 83 -5.48 -14.77 7.80
CA LEU A 83 -6.22 -15.45 8.87
C LEU A 83 -5.45 -15.58 10.20
N ARG A 84 -4.21 -15.09 10.26
CA ARG A 84 -3.35 -15.20 11.43
C ARG A 84 -3.91 -14.36 12.59
N GLY A 85 -4.11 -14.98 13.75
CA GLY A 85 -4.61 -14.31 14.94
C GLY A 85 -6.11 -13.99 14.92
N ILE A 86 -6.82 -14.39 13.87
CA ILE A 86 -8.28 -14.22 13.78
C ILE A 86 -8.95 -15.34 14.57
N GLU A 87 -9.59 -14.99 15.68
CA GLU A 87 -10.56 -15.88 16.29
C GLU A 87 -11.79 -15.94 15.38
N LEU A 88 -11.98 -17.07 14.70
CA LEU A 88 -13.13 -17.37 13.83
C LEU A 88 -14.43 -17.57 14.65
N LYS A 89 -14.73 -16.62 15.53
CA LYS A 89 -15.91 -16.61 16.42
C LYS A 89 -17.22 -16.48 15.64
N GLN A 90 -17.17 -15.93 14.42
CA GLN A 90 -18.28 -15.89 13.47
C GLN A 90 -17.95 -16.81 12.28
N LYS A 91 -18.98 -17.42 11.68
CA LYS A 91 -18.83 -18.21 10.46
C LYS A 91 -18.23 -17.32 9.38
N LEU A 92 -16.95 -17.50 9.09
CA LEU A 92 -16.32 -16.94 7.91
C LEU A 92 -17.01 -17.53 6.68
N LEU A 93 -17.58 -16.68 5.84
CA LEU A 93 -18.21 -17.10 4.58
C LEU A 93 -17.34 -16.60 3.43
N GLY A 94 -16.45 -17.48 2.97
CA GLY A 94 -15.45 -17.16 1.95
C GLY A 94 -14.54 -18.35 1.67
N GLU A 95 -13.80 -18.28 0.57
CA GLU A 95 -12.79 -19.28 0.24
C GLU A 95 -11.49 -18.95 0.97
N VAL A 96 -10.84 -19.97 1.51
CA VAL A 96 -9.51 -19.87 2.11
C VAL A 96 -8.50 -20.31 1.08
N GLU A 97 -7.50 -19.47 0.81
CA GLU A 97 -6.43 -19.79 -0.11
C GLU A 97 -5.05 -19.37 0.42
N PRO A 98 -3.99 -20.13 0.08
CA PRO A 98 -2.63 -19.70 0.31
C PRO A 98 -2.23 -18.65 -0.74
N VAL A 99 -1.86 -17.45 -0.29
CA VAL A 99 -1.24 -16.43 -1.14
C VAL A 99 0.28 -16.64 -1.09
N VAL A 100 0.89 -16.82 -2.27
CA VAL A 100 2.33 -17.06 -2.44
C VAL A 100 2.87 -16.14 -3.52
N GLY A 101 3.97 -15.45 -3.22
CA GLY A 101 4.65 -14.53 -4.11
C GLY A 101 5.87 -15.16 -4.77
N LEU A 102 6.22 -14.64 -5.95
CA LEU A 102 7.50 -14.88 -6.60
C LEU A 102 8.38 -13.64 -6.41
N GLU A 103 9.40 -13.81 -5.58
CA GLU A 103 10.27 -12.76 -5.07
C GLU A 103 11.62 -12.73 -5.76
N TRP A 104 12.35 -11.65 -5.55
CA TRP A 104 13.72 -11.49 -6.01
C TRP A 104 14.67 -12.42 -5.22
N SER A 105 15.71 -12.91 -5.88
CA SER A 105 16.84 -13.58 -5.24
C SER A 105 18.15 -13.17 -5.88
N ASP A 106 19.27 -13.68 -5.39
CA ASP A 106 20.59 -13.51 -6.04
C ASP A 106 20.62 -14.00 -7.49
N LYS A 107 19.66 -14.85 -7.90
CA LYS A 107 19.50 -15.35 -9.27
C LYS A 107 18.59 -14.48 -10.14
N GLY A 108 18.05 -13.39 -9.60
CA GLY A 108 17.17 -12.44 -10.28
C GLY A 108 15.69 -12.53 -9.87
N ALA A 109 14.85 -11.83 -10.63
CA ALA A 109 13.41 -11.67 -10.39
C ALA A 109 12.64 -13.00 -10.48
N GLY A 110 11.72 -13.21 -9.53
CA GLY A 110 10.79 -14.35 -9.52
C GLY A 110 11.45 -15.71 -9.28
N GLN A 111 12.68 -15.71 -8.76
CA GLN A 111 13.48 -16.91 -8.52
C GLN A 111 13.41 -17.42 -7.08
N SER A 112 12.76 -16.66 -6.18
CA SER A 112 12.45 -17.09 -4.81
C SER A 112 10.95 -17.21 -4.62
N ILE A 113 10.50 -18.20 -3.86
CA ILE A 113 9.08 -18.40 -3.52
C ILE A 113 8.91 -17.88 -2.09
N SER A 114 7.97 -16.94 -1.89
CA SER A 114 7.69 -16.42 -0.56
C SER A 114 7.04 -17.48 0.34
N ARG A 115 7.04 -17.22 1.66
CA ARG A 115 6.26 -18.02 2.59
C ARG A 115 4.76 -17.83 2.27
N ALA A 116 4.03 -18.94 2.21
CA ALA A 116 2.58 -18.90 2.05
C ALA A 116 1.90 -18.17 3.23
N ILE A 117 1.07 -17.18 2.89
CA ILE A 117 0.19 -16.49 3.82
C ILE A 117 -1.22 -17.08 3.62
N ILE A 118 -1.84 -17.55 4.70
CA ILE A 118 -3.18 -18.15 4.61
C ILE A 118 -4.20 -17.03 4.71
N CYS A 119 -4.92 -16.80 3.63
CA CYS A 119 -5.86 -15.70 3.50
C CYS A 119 -7.27 -16.16 3.17
N THR A 120 -8.24 -15.27 3.36
CA THR A 120 -9.54 -15.36 2.70
C THR A 120 -9.54 -14.53 1.43
N THR A 121 -10.28 -14.98 0.43
CA THR A 121 -10.40 -14.28 -0.85
C THR A 121 -11.20 -12.97 -0.72
N PRO A 122 -10.97 -12.00 -1.62
CA PRO A 122 -11.86 -10.83 -1.75
C PRO A 122 -13.33 -11.26 -1.92
N GLY A 123 -14.24 -10.55 -1.27
CA GLY A 123 -15.68 -10.83 -1.21
C GLY A 123 -16.11 -11.62 0.04
N SER A 124 -15.17 -12.19 0.79
CA SER A 124 -15.44 -12.96 2.00
C SER A 124 -16.14 -12.12 3.08
N LYS A 125 -17.15 -12.67 3.77
CA LYS A 125 -17.84 -12.01 4.89
C LYS A 125 -17.08 -12.18 6.19
N ILE A 126 -16.82 -11.06 6.83
CA ILE A 126 -16.01 -10.89 8.04
C ILE A 126 -16.60 -9.75 8.88
N SER A 127 -16.11 -9.56 10.09
CA SER A 127 -16.37 -8.34 10.85
C SER A 127 -15.17 -8.01 11.72
N GLY A 128 -14.85 -6.72 11.85
CA GLY A 128 -13.79 -6.26 12.74
C GLY A 128 -12.98 -5.09 12.18
N LYS A 129 -12.00 -4.69 12.98
CA LYS A 129 -10.97 -3.71 12.61
C LYS A 129 -9.69 -4.44 12.27
N TYR A 130 -9.08 -4.06 11.16
CA TYR A 130 -7.89 -4.70 10.61
C TYR A 130 -6.90 -3.63 10.14
N VAL A 131 -5.66 -4.01 9.95
CA VAL A 131 -4.59 -3.13 9.45
C VAL A 131 -4.33 -3.44 7.99
N LEU A 132 -4.05 -2.40 7.20
CA LEU A 132 -3.52 -2.57 5.85
C LEU A 132 -2.04 -2.96 5.94
N GLY A 133 -1.74 -4.24 5.75
CA GLY A 133 -0.40 -4.79 5.82
C GLY A 133 0.38 -4.70 4.51
N GLU A 134 1.50 -5.42 4.48
CA GLU A 134 2.41 -5.46 3.34
C GLU A 134 1.71 -5.95 2.06
N TYR A 135 2.12 -5.39 0.93
CA TYR A 135 1.62 -5.74 -0.40
C TYR A 135 0.09 -5.59 -0.57
N GLY A 136 -0.57 -4.85 0.33
CA GLY A 136 -2.02 -4.65 0.34
C GLY A 136 -2.81 -5.84 0.92
N ILE A 137 -2.14 -6.77 1.60
CA ILE A 137 -2.82 -7.85 2.35
C ILE A 137 -3.34 -7.26 3.67
N ILE A 138 -4.60 -7.49 3.96
CA ILE A 138 -5.26 -7.03 5.19
C ILE A 138 -4.91 -8.00 6.32
N GLY A 139 -4.45 -7.52 7.46
CA GLY A 139 -4.03 -8.36 8.58
C GLY A 139 -4.41 -7.80 9.94
N HIS A 140 -4.04 -8.51 11.00
CA HIS A 140 -4.05 -7.96 12.35
C HIS A 140 -2.73 -7.26 12.66
N SER A 141 -2.81 -6.10 13.32
CA SER A 141 -1.63 -5.50 13.96
C SER A 141 -1.03 -6.50 14.95
N VAL A 142 0.31 -6.59 14.99
CA VAL A 142 1.06 -7.42 15.94
C VAL A 142 1.19 -6.71 17.28
#